data_AF-A0AAD9K556-F1
#
_entry.id   AF-A0AAD9K556-F1
#
_cell.length_a   1.000
_cell.length_b   1.000
_cell.length_c   1.000
_cell.angle_alpha   90.00
_cell.angle_beta   90.00
_cell.angle_gamma   90.00
#
_symmetry.space_group_name_H-M   'P 1'
#
loop_
_entity.id
_entity.type
_entity.pdbx_description
1 polymer ?
#
loop_
_entity_poly.entity_id
_entity_poly.type
_entity_poly.pdbx_seq_one_letter_code
_entity_poly.pdbx_strand_id
1 'polypeptide(L)'
;MKQYLPVCGQDQLMYYSPCMAGCSFEFRYDDIKFYNACSCINKSDGHDAREGKCSTDCNLLYVFMGIFAIFIGCSFMTVIPAMMATLRCLPDRQRTMGIGLNWIIIRCLGTIPSPIIFGIAIDRSCRLWTTQCNEDGSKSCLFYNNNLMSDYMMGIGIVCKGAACICFTSAYFLYKRYAKKRLEKTLSLPCDLQATENVTAVYIATNTDVVPETIGKTNSDVSESVPEVEKVTLETTTTGAQAVGMDKKV
;
A
#
# COMPACT_ATOMS: atom_id res chain seq x y z
N MET A 1 26.36 -38.34 -3.52
CA MET A 1 25.44 -37.24 -3.94
C MET A 1 26.21 -35.93 -3.88
N LYS A 2 26.10 -35.06 -4.89
CA LYS A 2 26.71 -33.72 -4.83
C LYS A 2 25.74 -32.77 -4.13
N GLN A 3 25.99 -32.53 -2.84
CA GLN A 3 25.26 -31.51 -2.09
C GLN A 3 25.60 -30.12 -2.65
N TYR A 4 24.62 -29.21 -2.64
CA TYR A 4 24.85 -27.81 -2.99
C TYR A 4 25.66 -27.13 -1.89
N LEU A 5 26.92 -26.83 -2.19
CA LEU A 5 27.84 -26.13 -1.31
C LEU A 5 28.40 -24.95 -2.10
N PRO A 6 27.71 -23.80 -2.13
CA PRO A 6 28.15 -22.68 -2.94
C PRO A 6 29.53 -22.21 -2.49
N VAL A 7 30.42 -22.02 -3.45
CA VAL A 7 31.75 -21.44 -3.22
C VAL A 7 31.95 -20.25 -4.14
N CYS A 8 32.54 -19.19 -3.59
CA CYS A 8 32.94 -18.01 -4.33
C CYS A 8 34.41 -18.14 -4.70
N GLY A 9 34.72 -18.21 -6.00
CA GLY A 9 36.09 -18.14 -6.48
C GLY A 9 36.64 -16.72 -6.42
N GLN A 10 37.97 -16.60 -6.44
CA GLN A 10 38.65 -15.30 -6.50
C GLN A 10 38.35 -14.53 -7.81
N ASP A 11 37.88 -15.25 -8.83
CA ASP A 11 37.34 -14.74 -10.10
C ASP A 11 35.95 -14.08 -10.00
N GLN A 12 35.39 -13.96 -8.78
CA GLN A 12 34.03 -13.46 -8.53
C GLN A 12 32.92 -14.31 -9.18
N LEU A 13 33.23 -15.56 -9.54
CA LEU A 13 32.25 -16.52 -10.04
C LEU A 13 31.83 -17.47 -8.92
N MET A 14 30.53 -17.75 -8.87
CA MET A 14 29.97 -18.72 -7.93
C MET A 14 29.88 -20.10 -8.58
N TYR A 15 30.43 -21.10 -7.90
CA TYR A 15 30.40 -22.50 -8.32
C TYR A 15 29.42 -23.29 -7.44
N TYR A 16 28.80 -24.33 -8.02
CA TYR A 16 27.82 -25.18 -7.34
C TYR A 16 28.40 -25.95 -6.13
N SER A 17 29.67 -26.36 -6.23
CA SER A 17 30.41 -27.08 -5.18
C SER A 17 31.93 -26.92 -5.38
N PRO A 18 32.75 -27.14 -4.33
CA PRO A 18 34.22 -27.09 -4.46
C PRO A 18 34.77 -28.11 -5.46
N CYS A 19 34.15 -29.28 -5.59
CA CYS A 19 34.51 -30.27 -6.59
C CYS A 19 34.25 -29.79 -8.02
N MET A 20 33.18 -29.00 -8.23
CA MET A 20 32.87 -28.40 -9.54
C MET A 20 33.90 -27.33 -9.92
N ALA A 21 34.47 -26.64 -8.94
CA ALA A 21 35.59 -25.72 -9.11
C ALA A 21 36.95 -26.44 -9.26
N GLY A 22 36.98 -27.77 -9.07
CA GLY A 22 38.18 -28.60 -9.18
C GLY A 22 39.17 -28.42 -8.03
N CYS A 23 38.71 -28.01 -6.85
CA CYS A 23 39.57 -27.78 -5.69
C CYS A 23 39.98 -29.09 -5.01
N SER A 24 41.25 -29.17 -4.59
CA SER A 24 41.83 -30.39 -3.99
C SER A 24 42.11 -30.28 -2.50
N PHE A 25 42.30 -29.05 -1.98
CA PHE A 25 42.61 -28.81 -0.58
C PHE A 25 41.55 -27.93 0.07
N GLU A 26 41.19 -28.26 1.31
CA GLU A 26 40.31 -27.47 2.16
C GLU A 26 41.02 -27.06 3.45
N PHE A 27 40.76 -25.85 3.94
CA PHE A 27 41.28 -25.35 5.21
C PHE A 27 40.25 -24.45 5.86
N ARG A 28 40.22 -24.45 7.19
CA ARG A 28 39.25 -23.70 7.98
C ARG A 28 39.96 -22.54 8.68
N TYR A 29 39.45 -21.34 8.49
CA TYR A 29 39.94 -20.14 9.15
C TYR A 29 38.74 -19.34 9.67
N ASP A 30 38.72 -19.05 10.96
CA ASP A 30 37.68 -18.24 11.61
C ASP A 30 36.24 -18.72 11.27
N ASP A 31 36.02 -20.02 11.46
CA ASP A 31 34.77 -20.75 11.13
C ASP A 31 34.35 -20.81 9.66
N ILE A 32 35.10 -20.20 8.74
CA ILE A 32 34.85 -20.24 7.31
C ILE A 32 35.77 -21.28 6.65
N LYS A 33 35.23 -22.09 5.74
CA LYS A 33 36.05 -22.97 4.90
C LYS A 33 36.55 -22.23 3.67
N PHE A 34 37.80 -22.48 3.32
CA PHE A 34 38.43 -22.00 2.11
C PHE A 34 39.02 -23.18 1.35
N TYR A 35 39.18 -23.01 0.05
CA TYR A 35 39.59 -24.06 -0.88
C TYR A 35 40.76 -23.60 -1.75
N ASN A 36 41.73 -24.50 -1.95
CA ASN A 36 42.94 -24.26 -2.73
C ASN A 36 43.16 -25.35 -3.79
N ALA A 37 44.05 -25.05 -4.74
CA ALA A 37 44.40 -25.87 -5.89
C ALA A 37 43.16 -26.21 -6.72
N CYS A 38 42.40 -25.18 -7.07
CA CYS A 38 41.21 -25.29 -7.91
C CYS A 38 41.61 -25.25 -9.39
N SER A 39 41.25 -26.27 -10.17
CA SER A 39 41.60 -26.34 -11.60
C SER A 39 40.78 -25.40 -12.49
N CYS A 40 39.58 -24.99 -12.08
CA CYS A 40 38.69 -24.15 -12.88
C CYS A 40 38.80 -22.65 -12.57
N ILE A 41 39.55 -22.29 -11.52
CA ILE A 41 39.76 -20.91 -11.09
C ILE A 41 41.17 -20.49 -11.53
N ASN A 42 41.30 -19.35 -12.19
CA ASN A 42 42.62 -18.81 -12.51
C ASN A 42 43.35 -18.43 -11.22
N LYS A 43 44.49 -19.08 -10.98
CA LYS A 43 45.29 -18.86 -9.77
C LYS A 43 45.75 -17.41 -9.67
N SER A 44 45.44 -16.81 -8.54
CA SER A 44 46.04 -15.58 -8.04
C SER A 44 46.65 -15.87 -6.67
N ASP A 45 47.64 -15.08 -6.25
CA ASP A 45 48.29 -15.28 -4.96
C ASP A 45 47.25 -15.30 -3.82
N GLY A 46 47.19 -16.40 -3.06
CA GLY A 46 46.30 -16.56 -1.92
C GLY A 46 45.40 -17.79 -1.97
N HIS A 47 44.15 -17.61 -1.50
CA HIS A 47 43.14 -18.67 -1.44
C HIS A 47 42.27 -18.65 -2.70
N ASP A 48 42.19 -19.77 -3.42
CA ASP A 48 41.51 -19.81 -4.73
C ASP A 48 39.99 -19.62 -4.61
N ALA A 49 39.36 -20.13 -3.54
CA ALA A 49 37.94 -19.96 -3.28
C ALA A 49 37.59 -19.92 -1.78
N ARG A 50 36.47 -19.27 -1.46
CA ARG A 50 35.88 -19.19 -0.12
C ARG A 50 34.48 -19.82 -0.10
N GLU A 51 34.12 -20.46 1.01
CA GLU A 51 32.77 -20.96 1.25
C GLU A 51 31.74 -19.84 1.25
N GLY A 52 30.60 -20.08 0.60
CA GLY A 52 29.47 -19.17 0.53
C GLY A 52 29.31 -18.48 -0.82
N LYS A 53 28.38 -17.51 -0.86
CA LYS A 53 28.10 -16.69 -2.03
C LYS A 53 29.14 -15.57 -2.16
N CYS A 54 29.39 -15.11 -3.38
CA CYS A 54 30.22 -13.93 -3.61
C CYS A 54 29.55 -12.67 -3.07
N SER A 55 30.35 -11.77 -2.50
CA SER A 55 29.91 -10.42 -2.13
C SER A 55 29.43 -9.69 -3.38
N THR A 56 28.19 -9.19 -3.35
CA THR A 56 27.65 -8.38 -4.44
C THR A 56 27.48 -6.96 -3.93
N ASP A 57 28.33 -6.03 -4.36
CA ASP A 57 28.22 -4.61 -4.02
C ASP A 57 27.10 -3.95 -4.82
N CYS A 58 25.86 -4.17 -4.39
CA CYS A 58 24.68 -3.58 -5.03
C CYS A 58 24.19 -2.34 -4.25
N ASN A 59 24.74 -1.16 -4.57
CA ASN A 59 24.19 0.12 -4.08
C ASN A 59 22.70 0.31 -4.47
N LEU A 60 22.28 -0.27 -5.60
CA LEU A 60 20.90 -0.23 -6.07
C LEU A 60 19.92 -0.91 -5.10
N LEU A 61 20.39 -1.83 -4.26
CA LEU A 61 19.54 -2.48 -3.25
C LEU A 61 18.96 -1.47 -2.26
N TYR A 62 19.76 -0.50 -1.81
CA TYR A 62 19.30 0.56 -0.91
C TYR A 62 18.25 1.45 -1.58
N VAL A 63 18.45 1.76 -2.86
CA VAL A 63 17.47 2.53 -3.65
C VAL A 63 16.16 1.76 -3.80
N PHE A 64 16.22 0.45 -4.10
CA PHE A 64 15.04 -0.42 -4.18
C PHE A 64 14.28 -0.47 -2.84
N MET A 65 15.00 -0.64 -1.73
CA MET A 65 14.41 -0.62 -0.39
C MET A 65 13.72 0.72 -0.09
N GLY A 66 14.36 1.84 -0.45
CA GLY A 66 13.77 3.17 -0.30
C GLY A 66 12.50 3.36 -1.12
N ILE A 67 12.52 2.99 -2.39
CA ILE A 67 11.35 3.05 -3.28
C ILE A 67 10.21 2.18 -2.74
N PHE A 68 10.52 0.94 -2.34
CA PHE A 68 9.53 0.01 -1.79
C PHE A 68 8.89 0.56 -0.50
N ALA A 69 9.67 1.17 0.39
CA ALA A 69 9.17 1.84 1.59
C ALA A 69 8.22 2.99 1.26
N ILE A 70 8.55 3.82 0.26
CA ILE A 70 7.68 4.90 -0.21
C ILE A 70 6.37 4.33 -0.77
N PHE A 71 6.44 3.28 -1.60
CA PHE A 71 5.25 2.61 -2.15
C PHE A 71 4.32 2.09 -1.04
N ILE A 72 4.87 1.49 0.00
CA ILE A 72 4.11 1.02 1.16
C ILE A 72 3.50 2.21 1.92
N GLY A 73 4.28 3.25 2.19
CA GLY A 73 3.80 4.47 2.86
C GLY A 73 2.63 5.13 2.13
N CYS A 74 2.77 5.35 0.82
CA CYS A 74 1.69 5.87 -0.02
C CYS A 74 0.45 4.98 -0.01
N SER A 75 0.62 3.65 0.10
CA SER A 75 -0.50 2.71 0.22
C SER A 75 -1.32 2.96 1.47
N PHE A 76 -0.68 3.03 2.62
CA PHE A 76 -1.38 3.29 3.89
C PHE A 76 -2.07 4.65 3.89
N MET A 77 -1.43 5.68 3.33
CA MET A 77 -2.04 7.00 3.21
C MET A 77 -3.32 7.00 2.37
N THR A 78 -3.41 6.19 1.30
CA THR A 78 -4.62 6.13 0.46
C THR A 78 -5.79 5.38 1.09
N VAL A 79 -5.54 4.52 2.09
CA VAL A 79 -6.60 3.71 2.72
C VAL A 79 -7.53 4.58 3.56
N ILE A 80 -7.01 5.54 4.34
CA ILE A 80 -7.82 6.35 5.25
C ILE A 80 -8.85 7.22 4.49
N PRO A 81 -8.48 7.99 3.44
CA PRO A 81 -9.45 8.76 2.66
C PRO A 81 -10.51 7.88 2.00
N ALA A 82 -10.14 6.69 1.52
CA ALA A 82 -11.09 5.75 0.90
C ALA A 82 -12.14 5.23 1.91
N MET A 83 -11.70 4.93 3.13
CA MET A 83 -12.59 4.52 4.23
C MET A 83 -13.51 5.66 4.66
N MET A 84 -12.99 6.89 4.75
CA MET A 84 -13.79 8.08 5.08
C MET A 84 -14.82 8.42 4.00
N ALA A 85 -14.45 8.31 2.72
CA ALA A 85 -15.39 8.50 1.60
C ALA A 85 -16.54 7.48 1.66
N THR A 86 -16.21 6.21 1.93
CA THR A 86 -17.21 5.15 2.10
C THR A 86 -18.22 5.49 3.19
N LEU A 87 -17.75 5.92 4.37
CA LEU A 87 -18.62 6.32 5.50
C LEU A 87 -19.58 7.45 5.15
N ARG A 88 -19.16 8.40 4.30
CA ARG A 88 -19.99 9.55 3.87
C ARG A 88 -21.07 9.14 2.86
N CYS A 89 -20.91 8.02 2.16
CA CYS A 89 -21.87 7.53 1.17
C CYS A 89 -22.97 6.64 1.77
N LEU A 90 -22.80 6.14 3.00
CA LEU A 90 -23.70 5.18 3.64
C LEU A 90 -24.54 5.82 4.78
N PRO A 91 -25.85 5.56 4.84
CA PRO A 91 -26.69 5.92 5.99
C PRO A 91 -26.20 5.22 7.26
N ASP A 92 -26.28 5.88 8.41
CA ASP A 92 -25.79 5.40 9.70
C ASP A 92 -26.15 3.94 10.02
N ARG A 93 -27.40 3.56 9.76
CA ARG A 93 -27.92 2.21 10.02
C ARG A 93 -27.25 1.10 9.19
N GLN A 94 -26.61 1.43 8.06
CA GLN A 94 -26.04 0.45 7.13
C GLN A 94 -24.50 0.56 6.97
N ARG A 95 -23.85 1.48 7.69
CA ARG A 95 -22.41 1.75 7.56
C ARG A 95 -21.55 0.51 7.80
N THR A 96 -21.85 -0.24 8.86
CA THR A 96 -21.08 -1.44 9.25
C THR A 96 -21.20 -2.55 8.21
N MET A 97 -22.39 -2.77 7.65
CA MET A 97 -22.61 -3.73 6.57
C MET A 97 -21.82 -3.34 5.31
N GLY A 98 -21.85 -2.06 4.93
CA GLY A 98 -21.11 -1.56 3.77
C GLY A 98 -19.60 -1.66 3.92
N ILE A 99 -19.06 -1.32 5.09
CA ILE A 99 -17.61 -1.46 5.38
C ILE A 99 -17.19 -2.93 5.34
N GLY A 100 -18.00 -3.83 5.93
CA GLY A 100 -17.75 -5.27 5.90
C GLY A 100 -17.67 -5.81 4.47
N LEU A 101 -18.64 -5.45 3.61
CA LEU A 101 -18.66 -5.86 2.21
C LEU A 101 -17.44 -5.33 1.44
N ASN A 102 -17.05 -4.07 1.65
CA ASN A 102 -15.84 -3.50 1.04
C ASN A 102 -14.58 -4.31 1.39
N TRP A 103 -14.41 -4.71 2.65
CA TRP A 103 -13.27 -5.55 3.04
C TRP A 103 -13.28 -6.94 2.41
N ILE A 104 -14.46 -7.54 2.27
CA ILE A 104 -14.62 -8.84 1.58
C ILE A 104 -14.17 -8.69 0.13
N ILE A 105 -14.65 -7.68 -0.59
CA ILE A 105 -14.28 -7.42 -1.99
C ILE A 105 -12.76 -7.20 -2.12
N ILE A 106 -12.17 -6.36 -1.26
CA ILE A 106 -10.73 -6.08 -1.25
C ILE A 106 -9.92 -7.36 -1.01
N ARG A 107 -10.36 -8.22 -0.08
CA ARG A 107 -9.67 -9.49 0.21
C ARG A 107 -9.79 -10.47 -0.95
N CYS A 108 -10.98 -10.62 -1.53
CA CYS A 108 -11.20 -11.53 -2.65
C CYS A 108 -10.38 -11.13 -3.87
N LEU A 109 -10.32 -9.83 -4.20
CA LEU A 109 -9.62 -9.34 -5.39
C LEU A 109 -8.14 -9.03 -5.16
N GLY A 110 -7.71 -8.84 -3.91
CA GLY A 110 -6.33 -8.49 -3.58
C GLY A 110 -5.57 -9.63 -2.90
N THR A 111 -6.06 -10.07 -1.73
CA THR A 111 -5.31 -11.02 -0.88
C THR A 111 -5.26 -12.44 -1.42
N ILE A 112 -6.25 -12.88 -2.19
CA ILE A 112 -6.27 -14.21 -2.82
C ILE A 112 -5.30 -14.27 -4.02
N PRO A 113 -5.37 -13.36 -5.01
CA PRO A 113 -4.46 -13.42 -6.16
C PRO A 113 -3.02 -13.01 -5.81
N SER A 114 -2.81 -12.21 -4.76
CA SER A 114 -1.48 -11.71 -4.40
C SER A 114 -0.44 -12.83 -4.19
N PRO A 115 -0.62 -13.81 -3.27
CA PRO A 115 0.34 -14.90 -3.09
C PRO A 115 0.57 -15.74 -4.34
N ILE A 116 -0.45 -15.92 -5.18
CA ILE A 116 -0.36 -16.69 -6.43
C ILE A 116 0.58 -15.97 -7.41
N ILE A 117 0.37 -14.67 -7.61
CA ILE A 117 1.18 -13.86 -8.51
C ILE A 117 2.62 -13.75 -7.98
N PHE A 118 2.80 -13.52 -6.68
CA PHE A 118 4.13 -13.48 -6.07
C PHE A 118 4.84 -14.83 -6.13
N GLY A 119 4.11 -15.94 -5.95
CA GLY A 119 4.66 -17.30 -6.12
C GLY A 119 5.21 -17.50 -7.54
N ILE A 120 4.41 -17.19 -8.56
CA ILE A 120 4.85 -17.27 -9.97
C ILE A 120 6.07 -16.37 -10.22
N ALA A 121 6.09 -15.15 -9.68
CA ALA A 121 7.23 -14.24 -9.85
C ALA A 121 8.52 -14.81 -9.24
N ILE A 122 8.42 -15.41 -8.05
CA ILE A 122 9.56 -16.05 -7.38
C ILE A 122 10.04 -17.26 -8.20
N ASP A 123 9.13 -18.13 -8.64
CA ASP A 123 9.46 -19.30 -9.45
C ASP A 123 10.13 -18.91 -10.78
N ARG A 124 9.67 -17.81 -11.42
CA ARG A 124 10.24 -17.27 -12.66
C ARG A 124 11.64 -16.68 -12.47
N SER A 125 11.97 -16.22 -11.27
CA SER A 125 13.29 -15.68 -10.94
C SER A 125 14.33 -16.77 -10.62
N CYS A 126 13.88 -18.03 -10.49
CA CYS A 126 14.75 -19.15 -10.21
C CYS A 126 15.72 -19.43 -11.37
N ARG A 127 17.02 -19.56 -11.04
CA ARG A 127 18.07 -19.98 -11.98
C ARG A 127 18.46 -21.44 -11.80
N LEU A 128 18.42 -21.94 -10.56
CA LEU A 128 18.86 -23.30 -10.23
C LEU A 128 17.82 -24.02 -9.38
N TRP A 129 17.24 -25.07 -9.94
CA TRP A 129 16.25 -25.92 -9.28
C TRP A 129 16.90 -27.12 -8.62
N THR A 130 16.37 -27.52 -7.46
CA THR A 130 16.72 -28.83 -6.86
C THR A 130 16.16 -29.93 -7.74
N THR A 131 16.97 -30.92 -8.07
CA THR A 131 16.53 -32.13 -8.78
C THR A 131 16.91 -33.34 -7.94
N GLN A 132 15.94 -33.90 -7.22
CA GLN A 132 16.12 -35.16 -6.54
C GLN A 132 15.81 -36.28 -7.53
N CYS A 133 16.75 -37.23 -7.71
CA CYS A 133 16.67 -38.27 -8.75
C CYS A 133 15.72 -39.44 -8.44
N ASN A 134 14.92 -39.40 -7.38
CA ASN A 134 13.92 -40.43 -7.11
C ASN A 134 12.59 -39.75 -6.75
N GLU A 135 11.59 -40.03 -7.59
CA GLU A 135 10.14 -39.80 -7.43
C GLU A 135 9.70 -38.42 -6.92
N ASP A 136 9.20 -37.60 -7.85
CA ASP A 136 8.26 -36.48 -7.64
C ASP A 136 8.47 -35.62 -6.39
N GLY A 137 9.73 -35.40 -6.02
CA GLY A 137 10.13 -34.57 -4.89
C GLY A 137 9.98 -33.08 -5.20
N SER A 138 9.57 -32.31 -4.19
CA SER A 138 9.36 -30.86 -4.25
C SER A 138 10.55 -30.13 -4.89
N LYS A 139 10.28 -29.46 -6.02
CA LYS A 139 11.24 -28.60 -6.72
C LYS A 139 11.37 -27.29 -5.95
N SER A 140 12.25 -27.21 -4.95
CA SER A 140 12.67 -25.94 -4.37
C SER A 140 13.80 -25.32 -5.20
N CYS A 141 13.80 -23.99 -5.33
CA CYS A 141 14.88 -23.28 -5.99
C CYS A 141 16.03 -22.98 -5.03
N LEU A 142 17.26 -23.28 -5.43
CA LEU A 142 18.47 -23.05 -4.62
C LEU A 142 19.08 -21.67 -4.87
N PHE A 143 18.94 -21.14 -6.09
CA PHE A 143 19.56 -19.89 -6.48
C PHE A 143 18.64 -19.04 -7.35
N TYR A 144 18.34 -17.83 -6.86
CA TYR A 144 17.47 -16.84 -7.50
C TYR A 144 18.30 -15.72 -8.12
N ASN A 145 17.81 -15.15 -9.21
CA ASN A 145 18.41 -13.96 -9.81
C ASN A 145 17.82 -12.69 -9.22
N ASN A 146 18.64 -11.92 -8.49
CA ASN A 146 18.21 -10.71 -7.78
C ASN A 146 17.63 -9.63 -8.70
N ASN A 147 18.18 -9.45 -9.91
CA ASN A 147 17.73 -8.40 -10.84
C ASN A 147 16.31 -8.71 -11.34
N LEU A 148 16.10 -9.94 -11.83
CA LEU A 148 14.78 -10.39 -12.29
C LEU A 148 13.76 -10.39 -11.16
N MET A 149 14.17 -10.81 -9.96
CA MET A 149 13.29 -10.79 -8.79
C MET A 149 12.83 -9.36 -8.45
N SER A 150 13.76 -8.40 -8.45
CA SER A 150 13.44 -6.99 -8.21
C SER A 150 12.51 -6.42 -9.29
N ASP A 151 12.80 -6.69 -10.57
CA ASP A 151 11.98 -6.22 -11.70
C ASP A 151 10.55 -6.76 -11.64
N TYR A 152 10.37 -8.05 -11.34
CA TYR A 152 9.04 -8.63 -11.20
C TYR A 152 8.29 -8.03 -10.00
N MET A 153 8.92 -7.90 -8.84
CA MET A 153 8.26 -7.33 -7.65
C MET A 153 7.87 -5.87 -7.86
N MET A 154 8.74 -5.07 -8.47
CA MET A 154 8.48 -3.67 -8.76
C MET A 154 7.43 -3.52 -9.86
N GLY A 155 7.51 -4.32 -10.92
CA GLY A 155 6.53 -4.33 -12.02
C GLY A 155 5.11 -4.67 -11.54
N ILE A 156 4.95 -5.73 -10.73
CA ILE A 156 3.65 -6.10 -10.14
C ILE A 156 3.11 -4.95 -9.27
N GLY A 157 3.97 -4.34 -8.44
CA GLY A 157 3.60 -3.21 -7.59
C GLY A 157 3.11 -2.00 -8.40
N ILE A 158 3.85 -1.60 -9.43
CA ILE A 158 3.51 -0.47 -10.31
C ILE A 158 2.20 -0.74 -11.05
N VAL A 159 2.01 -1.92 -11.62
CA VAL A 159 0.78 -2.27 -12.35
C VAL A 159 -0.43 -2.24 -11.41
N CYS A 160 -0.32 -2.87 -10.23
CA CYS A 160 -1.39 -2.88 -9.24
C CYS A 160 -1.74 -1.46 -8.77
N LYS A 161 -0.73 -0.63 -8.50
CA LYS A 161 -0.91 0.77 -8.10
C LYS A 161 -1.48 1.63 -9.20
N GLY A 162 -1.00 1.47 -10.43
CA GLY A 162 -1.51 2.18 -11.60
C GLY A 162 -2.99 1.89 -11.81
N ALA A 163 -3.38 0.62 -11.77
CA ALA A 163 -4.79 0.21 -11.86
C ALA A 163 -5.63 0.82 -10.72
N ALA A 164 -5.14 0.80 -9.49
CA ALA A 164 -5.83 1.42 -8.35
C ALA A 164 -6.01 2.93 -8.56
N CYS A 165 -4.98 3.66 -8.99
CA CYS A 165 -5.07 5.09 -9.26
C CYS A 165 -6.09 5.41 -10.37
N ILE A 166 -6.15 4.60 -11.44
CA ILE A 166 -7.13 4.75 -12.52
C ILE A 166 -8.56 4.52 -11.99
N CYS A 167 -8.76 3.50 -11.16
CA CYS A 167 -10.05 3.24 -10.51
C CYS A 167 -10.46 4.37 -9.55
N PHE A 168 -9.54 4.91 -8.75
CA PHE A 168 -9.83 6.03 -7.86
C PHE A 168 -10.14 7.33 -8.61
N THR A 169 -9.37 7.65 -9.65
CA THR A 169 -9.61 8.85 -10.46
C THR A 169 -10.93 8.78 -11.24
N SER A 170 -11.26 7.62 -11.80
CA SER A 170 -12.56 7.40 -12.45
C SER A 170 -13.73 7.49 -11.46
N ALA A 171 -13.60 6.88 -10.27
CA ALA A 171 -14.61 6.99 -9.21
C ALA A 171 -14.82 8.46 -8.76
N TYR A 172 -13.73 9.21 -8.59
CA TYR A 172 -13.79 10.64 -8.26
C TYR A 172 -14.51 11.43 -9.36
N PHE A 173 -14.19 11.18 -10.63
CA PHE A 173 -14.83 11.87 -11.75
C PHE A 173 -16.34 11.55 -11.85
N LEU A 174 -16.72 10.29 -11.65
CA LEU A 174 -18.12 9.86 -11.63
C LEU A 174 -18.87 10.48 -10.44
N TYR A 175 -18.24 10.53 -9.26
CA TYR A 175 -18.80 11.19 -8.08
C TYR A 175 -19.05 12.68 -8.34
N LYS A 176 -18.07 13.40 -8.89
CA LYS A 176 -18.22 14.82 -9.25
C LYS A 176 -19.36 15.03 -10.26
N ARG A 177 -19.47 14.16 -11.27
CA ARG A 177 -20.58 14.20 -12.23
C ARG A 177 -21.93 13.93 -11.57
N TYR A 178 -22.00 12.97 -10.66
CA TYR A 178 -23.22 12.65 -9.92
C TYR A 178 -23.68 13.82 -9.03
N ALA A 179 -22.74 14.43 -8.29
CA ALA A 179 -23.01 15.60 -7.46
C ALA A 179 -23.54 16.78 -8.28
N LYS A 180 -22.91 17.08 -9.43
CA LYS A 180 -23.36 18.16 -10.34
C LYS A 180 -24.80 17.94 -10.81
N LYS A 181 -25.13 16.73 -11.27
CA LYS A 181 -26.50 16.40 -11.72
C LYS A 181 -27.53 16.51 -10.60
N ARG A 182 -27.15 16.16 -9.36
CA ARG A 182 -28.03 16.29 -8.20
C ARG A 182 -28.32 17.76 -7.89
N LEU A 183 -27.32 18.63 -7.99
CA LEU A 183 -27.49 20.08 -7.84
C LEU A 183 -28.40 20.67 -8.93
N GLU A 184 -28.17 20.32 -10.20
CA GLU A 184 -29.02 20.75 -11.32
C GLU A 184 -30.49 20.34 -11.11
N LYS A 185 -30.72 19.10 -10.63
CA LYS A 185 -32.07 18.61 -10.34
C LYS A 185 -32.74 19.36 -9.19
N THR A 186 -32.00 19.69 -8.13
CA THR A 186 -32.51 20.51 -7.02
C THR A 186 -32.84 21.93 -7.46
N LEU A 187 -32.05 22.53 -8.37
CA LEU A 187 -32.29 23.87 -8.89
C LEU A 187 -33.52 23.93 -9.83
N SER A 188 -33.84 22.83 -10.51
CA SER A 188 -35.01 22.73 -11.40
C SER A 188 -36.34 22.43 -10.70
N LEU A 189 -36.35 22.26 -9.37
CA LEU A 189 -37.57 21.93 -8.62
C LEU A 189 -38.39 23.21 -8.34
N PRO A 190 -39.72 23.22 -8.59
CA PRO A 190 -40.56 24.40 -8.34
C PRO A 190 -40.59 24.82 -6.87
N CYS A 191 -40.72 26.15 -6.65
CA CYS A 191 -40.57 26.87 -5.38
C CYS A 191 -41.60 26.60 -4.27
N ASP A 192 -42.42 25.56 -4.37
CA ASP A 192 -43.51 25.34 -3.39
C ASP A 192 -43.07 24.56 -2.14
N LEU A 193 -41.79 24.19 -2.04
CA LEU A 193 -41.21 23.50 -0.86
C LEU A 193 -39.83 24.06 -0.46
N GLN A 194 -39.61 25.36 -0.66
CA GLN A 194 -38.41 26.07 -0.17
C GLN A 194 -38.46 26.28 1.35
N ALA A 195 -38.41 25.19 2.10
CA ALA A 195 -38.03 25.20 3.50
C ALA A 195 -37.12 24.00 3.76
N THR A 196 -35.81 24.20 3.72
CA THR A 196 -34.81 23.65 4.67
C THR A 196 -33.39 23.94 4.19
N GLU A 197 -32.48 24.14 5.14
CA GLU A 197 -31.01 24.34 5.12
C GLU A 197 -30.17 23.57 4.07
N ASN A 198 -30.78 22.71 3.28
CA ASN A 198 -30.14 21.68 2.46
C ASN A 198 -29.52 22.22 1.17
N VAL A 199 -29.97 23.37 0.65
CA VAL A 199 -29.42 23.96 -0.59
C VAL A 199 -28.08 24.66 -0.31
N THR A 200 -27.99 25.41 0.79
CA THR A 200 -26.78 26.14 1.18
C THR A 200 -25.65 25.19 1.61
N ALA A 201 -25.96 24.13 2.35
CA ALA A 201 -24.97 23.12 2.76
C ALA A 201 -24.41 22.31 1.58
N VAL A 202 -25.23 22.00 0.57
CA VAL A 202 -24.78 21.32 -0.65
C VAL A 202 -23.90 22.23 -1.50
N TYR A 203 -24.21 23.53 -1.58
CA TYR A 203 -23.42 24.50 -2.34
C TYR A 203 -22.04 24.78 -1.71
N ILE A 204 -21.98 24.87 -0.37
CA ILE A 204 -20.73 25.09 0.39
C ILE A 204 -19.81 23.85 0.32
N ALA A 205 -20.37 22.63 0.33
CA ALA A 205 -19.57 21.39 0.26
C ALA A 205 -18.87 21.17 -1.10
N THR A 206 -19.31 21.85 -2.17
CA THR A 206 -18.75 21.71 -3.52
C THR A 206 -17.84 22.85 -3.97
N ASN A 207 -17.85 23.99 -3.27
CA ASN A 207 -17.17 25.22 -3.69
C ASN A 207 -16.23 25.77 -2.62
N THR A 208 -15.14 25.06 -2.31
CA THR A 208 -13.96 25.71 -1.69
C THR A 208 -13.15 26.55 -2.68
N ASP A 209 -13.48 26.53 -3.99
CA ASP A 209 -12.73 27.25 -5.02
C ASP A 209 -13.51 28.40 -5.71
N VAL A 210 -14.74 28.71 -5.29
CA VAL A 210 -15.52 29.81 -5.89
C VAL A 210 -16.24 30.60 -4.79
N VAL A 211 -15.59 31.67 -4.34
CA VAL A 211 -16.24 32.81 -3.69
C VAL A 211 -17.22 33.42 -4.71
N PRO A 212 -18.53 33.55 -4.42
CA PRO A 212 -19.39 34.37 -5.23
C PRO A 212 -19.22 35.82 -4.76
N GLU A 213 -18.39 36.54 -5.49
CA GLU A 213 -18.48 37.98 -5.59
C GLU A 213 -19.85 38.33 -6.22
N THR A 214 -20.45 39.43 -5.75
CA THR A 214 -21.70 40.05 -6.21
C THR A 214 -23.01 39.48 -5.67
N ILE A 215 -23.58 40.13 -4.65
CA ILE A 215 -24.91 40.76 -4.73
C ILE A 215 -24.86 42.08 -3.95
N GLY A 216 -24.84 43.18 -4.69
CA GLY A 216 -25.12 44.51 -4.17
C GLY A 216 -26.62 44.79 -4.18
N LYS A 217 -27.08 45.42 -3.09
CA LYS A 217 -28.19 46.38 -2.93
C LYS A 217 -29.66 45.90 -2.88
N THR A 218 -30.20 46.15 -1.67
CA THR A 218 -31.43 46.88 -1.28
C THR A 218 -32.82 46.30 -1.55
N ASN A 219 -33.52 45.95 -0.46
CA ASN A 219 -34.73 46.60 0.11
C ASN A 219 -35.45 45.55 0.98
N SER A 220 -35.49 45.72 2.31
CA SER A 220 -36.51 46.46 3.06
C SER A 220 -37.90 45.79 3.01
N ASP A 221 -38.35 45.38 4.20
CA ASP A 221 -39.70 44.98 4.60
C ASP A 221 -40.27 43.66 4.05
N VAL A 222 -40.26 42.61 4.90
CA VAL A 222 -41.48 42.00 5.46
C VAL A 222 -41.07 41.20 6.70
N SER A 223 -41.67 41.61 7.82
CA SER A 223 -41.56 41.06 9.17
C SER A 223 -42.28 39.70 9.30
N GLU A 224 -41.93 38.99 10.36
CA GLU A 224 -42.75 37.99 11.08
C GLU A 224 -43.04 36.63 10.42
N SER A 225 -42.23 35.63 10.78
CA SER A 225 -42.65 34.55 11.70
C SER A 225 -41.49 33.58 11.95
N VAL A 226 -40.81 33.73 13.07
CA VAL A 226 -39.88 32.74 13.62
C VAL A 226 -40.62 31.94 14.68
N PRO A 227 -40.44 30.60 14.74
CA PRO A 227 -40.32 29.95 16.04
C PRO A 227 -38.88 29.46 16.22
N GLU A 228 -38.36 29.87 17.37
CA GLU A 228 -37.09 29.55 17.98
C GLU A 228 -37.06 28.10 18.49
N VAL A 229 -35.88 27.66 18.96
CA VAL A 229 -35.50 26.40 19.65
C VAL A 229 -34.63 25.50 18.73
N GLU A 230 -33.33 25.26 18.97
CA GLU A 230 -32.45 25.60 20.10
C GLU A 230 -30.98 25.35 19.69
N LYS A 231 -30.11 26.24 20.15
CA LYS A 231 -28.65 26.17 20.01
C LYS A 231 -28.08 25.07 20.93
N VAL A 232 -27.12 24.29 20.43
CA VAL A 232 -26.02 23.79 21.27
C VAL A 232 -24.71 24.28 20.67
N THR A 233 -24.25 25.38 21.23
CA THR A 233 -22.99 26.06 20.96
C THR A 233 -21.82 25.25 21.51
N LEU A 234 -20.75 25.19 20.71
CA LEU A 234 -19.38 25.00 21.19
C LEU A 234 -19.05 26.06 22.25
N GLU A 235 -18.54 25.64 23.41
CA GLU A 235 -17.65 26.47 24.21
C GLU A 235 -16.40 25.68 24.57
N THR A 236 -15.26 26.33 24.33
CA THR A 236 -13.92 25.87 24.66
C THR A 236 -13.46 26.66 25.88
N THR A 237 -12.78 25.99 26.81
CA THR A 237 -11.83 26.57 27.80
C THR A 237 -12.42 27.43 28.92
N THR A 238 -12.27 26.99 30.17
CA THR A 238 -11.25 27.48 31.14
C THR A 238 -11.73 27.19 32.58
N THR A 239 -10.79 26.67 33.37
CA THR A 239 -10.75 26.41 34.81
C THR A 239 -11.48 27.38 35.74
N GLY A 240 -12.07 26.84 36.83
CA GLY A 240 -12.50 27.56 38.04
C GLY A 240 -13.72 26.89 38.70
N ALA A 241 -13.54 25.84 39.50
CA ALA A 241 -13.45 25.89 40.97
C ALA A 241 -14.81 25.97 41.70
N GLN A 242 -15.07 24.92 42.49
CA GLN A 242 -15.91 24.82 43.71
C GLN A 242 -17.43 24.96 43.55
N ALA A 243 -18.22 23.89 43.73
CA ALA A 243 -18.52 23.10 44.93
C ALA A 243 -19.86 23.53 45.57
N VAL A 244 -20.43 22.59 46.34
CA VAL A 244 -21.74 22.61 47.04
C VAL A 244 -22.91 22.19 46.13
N GLY A 245 -23.60 21.06 46.31
CA GLY A 245 -23.69 20.13 47.44
C GLY A 245 -25.16 19.91 47.78
N MET A 246 -25.56 18.63 47.86
CA MET A 246 -26.73 18.10 48.60
C MET A 246 -28.13 18.47 48.05
N ASP A 247 -29.19 17.66 48.14
CA ASP A 247 -29.47 16.28 48.56
C ASP A 247 -31.01 16.10 48.35
N LYS A 248 -31.46 14.84 48.45
CA LYS A 248 -32.81 14.34 48.79
C LYS A 248 -33.84 14.00 47.68
N LYS A 249 -34.10 12.67 47.66
CA LYS A 249 -35.37 11.93 47.78
C LYS A 249 -36.48 12.26 46.78
N VAL A 250 -37.11 11.29 46.13
CA VAL A 250 -37.74 10.04 46.63
C VAL A 250 -37.56 8.91 45.62
#